data_AF-A0A7W9UPZ7-F1
#
_entry.id   AF-A0A7W9UPZ7-F1
#
_cell.length_a   1.000
_cell.length_b   1.000
_cell.length_c   1.000
_cell.angle_alpha   90.00
_cell.angle_beta   90.00
_cell.angle_gamma   90.00
#
_symmetry.space_group_name_H-M   'P 1'
#
loop_
_entity.id
_entity.type
_entity.pdbx_description
1 polymer ?
#
loop_
_entity_poly.entity_id
_entity_poly.type
_entity_poly.pdbx_seq_one_letter_code
_entity_poly.pdbx_strand_id
1 'polypeptide(L)'
;MQTFLPDPDFRRSALLLDRRRLGKQRVEALQVLRGLTVPGYGWRRHPAVRMWSGYEEALVRYGLEVCRVWREQGHQDSCAASLVAGYAAGRPGAAVRDQSALAAAGELPPWLGDEAFHRSHRSALVRKDRETYADVFPGVPDDLPYVWPSSDREGAAA
;
A
#
# COMPACT_ATOMS: atom_id res chain seq x y z
N MET A 1 4.16 -3.44 -10.09
CA MET A 1 3.70 -2.68 -8.92
C MET A 1 3.04 -3.65 -7.94
N GLN A 2 3.44 -3.64 -6.67
CA GLN A 2 2.87 -4.52 -5.62
C GLN A 2 1.85 -3.76 -4.76
N THR A 3 2.03 -2.46 -4.57
CA THR A 3 1.05 -1.56 -3.93
C THR A 3 0.67 -0.42 -4.88
N PHE A 4 -0.60 -0.03 -4.97
CA PHE A 4 -1.05 1.09 -5.80
C PHE A 4 -1.50 2.26 -4.93
N LEU A 5 -0.72 3.35 -4.97
CA LEU A 5 -0.96 4.59 -4.25
C LEU A 5 -1.00 5.77 -5.24
N PRO A 6 -2.01 5.86 -6.12
CA PRO A 6 -2.15 7.01 -7.03
C PRO A 6 -2.45 8.33 -6.30
N ASP A 7 -2.81 8.27 -5.01
CA ASP A 7 -3.18 9.41 -4.18
C ASP A 7 -2.56 9.28 -2.76
N PRO A 8 -2.18 10.38 -2.09
CA PRO A 8 -1.65 10.31 -0.72
C PRO A 8 -2.65 9.78 0.30
N ASP A 9 -3.96 9.93 0.08
CA ASP A 9 -4.98 9.33 0.94
C ASP A 9 -5.18 7.85 0.58
N PHE A 10 -5.06 6.97 1.57
CA PHE A 10 -5.13 5.52 1.35
C PHE A 10 -6.50 5.07 0.85
N ARG A 11 -7.58 5.69 1.35
CA ARG A 11 -8.94 5.35 0.93
C ARG A 11 -9.20 5.85 -0.49
N ARG A 12 -8.78 7.05 -0.83
CA ARG A 12 -8.86 7.63 -2.17
C ARG A 12 -8.06 6.81 -3.17
N SER A 13 -6.86 6.37 -2.79
CA SER A 13 -6.09 5.40 -3.57
C SER A 13 -6.87 4.12 -3.86
N ALA A 14 -7.54 3.54 -2.86
CA ALA A 14 -8.36 2.36 -3.06
C ALA A 14 -9.60 2.61 -3.95
N LEU A 15 -10.29 3.74 -3.76
CA LEU A 15 -11.47 4.13 -4.55
C LEU A 15 -11.16 4.36 -6.04
N LEU A 16 -9.93 4.75 -6.37
CA LEU A 16 -9.47 4.94 -7.75
C LEU A 16 -9.23 3.61 -8.48
N LEU A 17 -9.14 2.48 -7.78
CA LEU A 17 -8.84 1.19 -8.41
C LEU A 17 -10.10 0.52 -8.96
N ASP A 18 -10.00 0.01 -10.19
CA ASP A 18 -10.98 -0.96 -10.66
C ASP A 18 -10.99 -2.23 -9.81
N ARG A 19 -12.11 -2.96 -9.89
CA ARG A 19 -12.36 -4.16 -9.10
C ARG A 19 -11.22 -5.17 -9.12
N ARG A 20 -10.56 -5.38 -10.27
CA ARG A 20 -9.50 -6.38 -10.40
C ARG A 20 -8.27 -5.96 -9.60
N ARG A 21 -7.82 -4.71 -9.73
CA ARG A 21 -6.66 -4.22 -8.94
C ARG A 21 -7.02 -4.06 -7.46
N LEU A 22 -8.20 -3.53 -7.13
CA LEU A 22 -8.67 -3.43 -5.74
C LEU A 22 -8.66 -4.79 -5.04
N GLY A 23 -9.24 -5.81 -5.69
CA GLY A 23 -9.25 -7.17 -5.18
C GLY A 23 -7.85 -7.74 -4.95
N LYS A 24 -6.91 -7.45 -5.86
CA LYS A 24 -5.52 -7.89 -5.77
C LYS A 24 -4.74 -7.18 -4.66
N GLN A 25 -4.97 -5.89 -4.46
CA GLN A 25 -4.27 -5.07 -3.47
C GLN A 25 -4.45 -5.57 -2.03
N ARG A 26 -5.58 -6.20 -1.71
CA ARG A 26 -5.80 -6.84 -0.39
C ARG A 26 -4.77 -7.93 -0.11
N VAL A 27 -4.54 -8.79 -1.10
CA VAL A 27 -3.58 -9.91 -1.00
C VAL A 27 -2.15 -9.38 -1.07
N GLU A 28 -1.89 -8.43 -1.96
CA GLU A 28 -0.54 -7.88 -2.12
C GLU A 28 -0.07 -7.11 -0.89
N ALA A 29 -0.94 -6.35 -0.21
CA ALA A 29 -0.62 -5.71 1.07
C ALA A 29 -0.23 -6.73 2.15
N LEU A 30 -0.95 -7.85 2.24
CA LEU A 30 -0.62 -8.94 3.16
C LEU A 30 0.73 -9.60 2.81
N GLN A 31 1.01 -9.79 1.52
CA GLN A 31 2.31 -10.33 1.08
C GLN A 31 3.47 -9.39 1.39
N VAL A 32 3.28 -8.08 1.25
CA VAL A 32 4.28 -7.08 1.64
C VAL A 32 4.52 -7.14 3.15
N LEU A 33 3.45 -7.18 3.96
CA LEU A 33 3.57 -7.30 5.42
C LEU A 33 4.37 -8.55 5.80
N ARG A 34 4.07 -9.70 5.20
CA ARG A 34 4.84 -10.94 5.42
C ARG A 34 6.30 -10.81 4.99
N GLY A 35 6.58 -10.07 3.92
CA GLY A 35 7.94 -9.75 3.50
C GLY A 35 8.72 -8.91 4.51
N LEU A 36 8.02 -8.10 5.31
CA LEU A 36 8.60 -7.30 6.39
C LEU A 36 8.75 -8.10 7.69
N THR A 37 7.78 -8.96 8.03
CA THR A 37 7.67 -9.51 9.39
C THR A 37 7.99 -10.99 9.52
N VAL A 38 8.00 -11.77 8.44
CA VAL A 38 8.24 -13.22 8.51
C VAL A 38 9.69 -13.55 8.13
N PRO A 39 10.50 -14.07 9.07
CA PRO A 39 11.85 -14.52 8.76
C PRO A 39 11.86 -15.54 7.63
N GLY A 40 12.83 -15.43 6.73
CA GLY A 40 12.94 -16.37 5.62
C GLY A 40 12.04 -16.08 4.41
N TYR A 41 11.06 -15.17 4.50
CA TYR A 41 10.14 -14.91 3.39
C TYR A 41 10.87 -14.46 2.12
N GLY A 42 10.51 -15.05 0.97
CA GLY A 42 11.26 -14.92 -0.28
C GLY A 42 11.29 -13.50 -0.86
N TRP A 43 10.32 -12.66 -0.50
CA TRP A 43 10.14 -11.31 -1.05
C TRP A 43 10.78 -10.19 -0.22
N ARG A 44 11.46 -10.51 0.89
CA ARG A 44 11.99 -9.50 1.83
C ARG A 44 12.95 -8.47 1.20
N ARG A 45 13.62 -8.83 0.10
CA ARG A 45 14.58 -7.95 -0.62
C ARG A 45 13.92 -7.18 -1.76
N HIS A 46 12.64 -7.39 -2.03
CA HIS A 46 11.95 -6.72 -3.13
C HIS A 46 11.80 -5.22 -2.83
N PRO A 47 12.06 -4.29 -3.77
CA PRO A 47 11.95 -2.85 -3.53
C PRO A 47 10.59 -2.41 -2.98
N ALA A 48 9.51 -2.97 -3.51
CA ALA A 48 8.15 -2.71 -3.01
C ALA A 48 7.88 -3.18 -1.57
N VAL A 49 8.75 -4.05 -1.02
CA VAL A 49 8.72 -4.42 0.40
C VAL A 49 9.57 -3.43 1.20
N ARG A 50 10.80 -3.19 0.76
CA ARG A 50 11.76 -2.32 1.46
C ARG A 50 11.29 -0.88 1.65
N MET A 51 10.51 -0.33 0.72
CA MET A 51 9.95 1.02 0.84
C MET A 51 9.04 1.20 2.07
N TRP A 52 8.50 0.10 2.62
CA TRP A 52 7.60 0.09 3.78
C TRP A 52 8.30 -0.31 5.08
N SER A 53 9.60 -0.63 5.05
CA SER A 53 10.33 -1.06 6.25
C SER A 53 10.24 -0.01 7.37
N GLY A 54 9.85 -0.41 8.58
CA GLY A 54 9.67 0.52 9.71
C GLY A 54 8.36 1.32 9.69
N TYR A 55 7.50 1.07 8.68
CA TYR A 55 6.16 1.65 8.53
C TYR A 55 5.09 0.56 8.40
N GLU A 56 5.26 -0.57 9.10
CA GLU A 56 4.34 -1.71 8.98
C GLU A 56 2.90 -1.34 9.36
N GLU A 57 2.71 -0.45 10.33
CA GLU A 57 1.37 0.02 10.72
C GLU A 57 0.70 0.81 9.59
N ALA A 58 1.43 1.67 8.91
CA ALA A 58 0.92 2.43 7.78
C ALA A 58 0.56 1.52 6.60
N LEU A 59 1.36 0.49 6.32
CA LEU A 59 1.05 -0.55 5.34
C LEU A 59 -0.24 -1.31 5.70
N VAL A 60 -0.39 -1.67 6.98
CA VAL A 60 -1.58 -2.36 7.47
C VAL A 60 -2.79 -1.45 7.35
N ARG A 61 -2.68 -0.16 7.72
CA ARG A 61 -3.74 0.84 7.55
C ARG A 61 -4.15 0.98 6.10
N TYR A 62 -3.19 1.10 5.17
CA TYR A 62 -3.46 1.06 3.74
C TYR A 62 -4.25 -0.20 3.33
N GLY A 63 -3.78 -1.38 3.73
CA GLY A 63 -4.46 -2.64 3.43
C GLY A 63 -5.88 -2.73 4.01
N LEU A 64 -6.11 -2.15 5.18
CA LEU A 64 -7.44 -2.07 5.80
C LEU A 64 -8.40 -1.16 5.02
N GLU A 65 -7.94 -0.01 4.50
CA GLU A 65 -8.76 0.84 3.63
C GLU A 65 -9.11 0.13 2.31
N VAL A 66 -8.17 -0.59 1.72
CA VAL A 66 -8.42 -1.43 0.53
C VAL A 66 -9.48 -2.50 0.83
N CYS A 67 -9.36 -3.21 1.96
CA CYS A 67 -10.34 -4.22 2.37
C CYS A 67 -11.71 -3.61 2.67
N ARG A 68 -11.75 -2.41 3.25
CA ARG A 68 -12.98 -1.66 3.52
C ARG A 68 -13.70 -1.31 2.22
N VAL A 69 -13.01 -0.67 1.26
CA VAL A 69 -13.61 -0.31 -0.03
C VAL A 69 -14.09 -1.54 -0.79
N TRP A 70 -13.33 -2.65 -0.75
CA TRP A 70 -13.75 -3.92 -1.33
C TRP A 70 -15.06 -4.45 -0.75
N ARG A 71 -15.24 -4.35 0.57
CA ARG A 71 -16.48 -4.75 1.25
C ARG A 71 -17.63 -3.79 0.98
N GLU A 72 -17.36 -2.49 0.91
CA GLU A 72 -18.34 -1.46 0.53
C GLU A 72 -18.90 -1.71 -0.88
N GLN A 73 -18.13 -2.36 -1.77
CA GLN A 73 -18.58 -2.82 -3.09
C GLN A 73 -19.34 -4.17 -3.07
N GLY A 74 -19.70 -4.69 -1.89
CA GLY A 74 -20.53 -5.89 -1.73
C GLY A 74 -19.74 -7.20 -1.79
N HIS A 75 -18.42 -7.18 -1.68
CA HIS A 75 -17.59 -8.37 -1.73
C HIS A 75 -17.15 -8.86 -0.34
N GLN A 76 -16.95 -10.17 -0.22
CA GLN A 76 -16.41 -10.78 1.00
C GLN A 76 -14.90 -10.58 1.10
N ASP A 77 -14.41 -10.36 2.32
CA ASP A 77 -12.99 -10.19 2.62
C ASP A 77 -12.50 -11.13 3.72
N SER A 78 -11.27 -11.62 3.57
CA SER A 78 -10.53 -12.39 4.57
C SER A 78 -9.13 -11.81 4.86
N CYS A 79 -8.71 -10.78 4.13
CA CYS A 79 -7.36 -10.23 4.26
C CYS A 79 -7.24 -9.29 5.46
N ALA A 80 -8.28 -8.53 5.81
CA ALA A 80 -8.24 -7.56 6.91
C ALA A 80 -7.86 -8.21 8.25
N ALA A 81 -8.49 -9.33 8.60
CA ALA A 81 -8.18 -10.06 9.83
C ALA A 81 -6.73 -10.57 9.84
N SER A 82 -6.24 -11.05 8.69
CA SER A 82 -4.86 -11.54 8.55
C SER A 82 -3.82 -10.40 8.66
N LEU A 83 -4.14 -9.21 8.14
CA LEU A 83 -3.30 -8.03 8.26
C LEU A 83 -3.16 -7.60 9.72
N VAL A 84 -4.28 -7.50 10.44
CA VAL A 84 -4.28 -7.15 11.88
C VAL A 84 -3.53 -8.20 12.69
N ALA A 85 -3.80 -9.48 12.48
CA ALA A 85 -3.12 -10.57 13.18
C ALA A 85 -1.61 -10.57 12.91
N GLY A 86 -1.20 -10.37 11.65
CA GLY A 86 0.20 -10.30 11.25
C GLY A 86 0.94 -9.12 11.89
N TYR A 87 0.29 -7.98 12.03
CA TYR A 87 0.85 -6.82 12.73
C TYR A 87 0.96 -7.06 14.24
N ALA A 88 -0.10 -7.58 14.85
CA ALA A 88 -0.17 -7.85 16.28
C ALA A 88 0.82 -8.92 16.74
N ALA A 89 1.22 -9.87 15.87
CA ALA A 89 2.19 -10.90 16.20
C ALA A 89 3.56 -10.33 16.63
N GLY A 90 3.99 -9.20 16.05
CA GLY A 90 5.21 -8.48 16.46
C GLY A 90 4.96 -7.37 17.48
N ARG A 91 3.69 -7.00 17.72
CA ARG A 91 3.29 -5.89 18.60
C ARG A 91 1.99 -6.25 19.36
N PRO A 92 2.04 -7.16 20.35
CA PRO A 92 0.85 -7.61 21.04
C PRO A 92 0.09 -6.43 21.69
N GLY A 93 -1.23 -6.35 21.45
CA GLY A 93 -2.08 -5.30 21.99
C GLY A 93 -2.05 -3.96 21.24
N ALA A 94 -1.22 -3.81 20.20
CA ALA A 94 -1.19 -2.60 19.39
C ALA A 94 -2.43 -2.51 18.48
N ALA A 95 -3.19 -1.42 18.60
CA ALA A 95 -4.25 -1.08 17.66
C ALA A 95 -3.62 -0.39 16.43
N VAL A 96 -4.15 -0.68 15.24
CA VAL A 96 -3.77 0.03 14.02
C VAL A 96 -4.49 1.37 14.02
N ARG A 97 -3.77 2.48 14.07
CA ARG A 97 -4.33 3.85 14.01
C ARG A 97 -4.84 4.20 12.62
N ASP A 98 -5.75 5.16 12.53
CA ASP A 98 -6.13 5.74 11.23
C ASP A 98 -4.98 6.60 10.63
N GLN A 99 -5.11 6.95 9.35
CA GLN A 99 -4.07 7.66 8.63
C GLN A 99 -3.78 9.05 9.24
N SER A 100 -4.79 9.75 9.76
CA SER A 100 -4.61 11.08 10.35
C SER A 100 -3.82 11.03 11.65
N ALA A 101 -4.09 10.03 12.50
CA ALA A 101 -3.34 9.78 13.72
C ALA A 101 -1.91 9.32 13.45
N LEU A 102 -1.68 8.53 12.39
CA LEU A 102 -0.34 8.18 11.93
C LEU A 102 0.43 9.43 11.45
N ALA A 103 -0.23 10.29 10.67
CA ALA A 103 0.37 11.54 10.19
C ALA A 103 0.79 12.44 11.35
N ALA A 104 -0.11 12.66 12.32
CA ALA A 104 0.16 13.48 13.50
C ALA A 104 1.32 12.93 14.36
N ALA A 105 1.55 11.62 14.34
CA ALA A 105 2.64 10.98 15.05
C ALA A 105 3.95 10.89 14.24
N GLY A 106 3.99 11.34 12.98
CA GLY A 106 5.17 11.17 12.11
C GLY A 106 5.41 9.70 11.70
N GLU A 107 4.35 8.88 11.72
CA GLU A 107 4.38 7.44 11.46
C GLU A 107 3.91 7.07 10.04
N LEU A 108 3.88 8.07 9.14
CA LEU A 108 3.69 7.85 7.71
C LEU A 108 5.04 7.93 6.98
N PRO A 109 5.25 7.12 5.92
CA PRO A 109 6.46 7.21 5.13
C PRO A 109 6.64 8.59 4.50
N PRO A 110 7.87 9.14 4.44
CA PRO A 110 8.12 10.50 3.93
C PRO A 110 7.85 10.65 2.43
N TRP A 111 7.81 9.53 1.69
CA TRP A 111 7.45 9.50 0.27
C TRP A 111 5.94 9.58 0.04
N LEU A 112 5.10 9.43 1.07
CA LEU A 112 3.65 9.57 0.94
C LEU A 112 3.31 11.07 0.86
N GLY A 113 2.80 11.49 -0.30
CA GLY A 113 2.63 12.91 -0.66
C GLY A 113 3.63 13.39 -1.74
N ASP A 114 4.66 12.60 -2.06
CA ASP A 114 5.56 12.91 -3.17
C ASP A 114 4.83 12.69 -4.51
N GLU A 115 4.68 13.76 -5.30
CA GLU A 115 3.94 13.69 -6.56
C GLU A 115 4.66 12.84 -7.63
N ALA A 116 6.00 12.75 -7.64
CA ALA A 116 6.71 11.88 -8.56
C ALA A 116 6.43 10.40 -8.25
N PHE A 117 6.38 10.06 -6.96
CA PHE A 117 5.93 8.74 -6.51
C PHE A 117 4.50 8.47 -6.96
N HIS A 118 3.54 9.31 -6.59
CA HIS A 118 2.11 9.11 -6.94
C HIS A 118 1.88 9.06 -8.45
N ARG A 119 2.53 9.94 -9.23
CA ARG A 119 2.44 9.97 -10.69
C ARG A 119 3.00 8.70 -11.33
N SER A 120 4.06 8.10 -10.78
CA SER A 120 4.55 6.80 -11.26
C SER A 120 3.55 5.66 -11.02
N HIS A 121 2.76 5.72 -9.93
CA HIS A 121 1.68 4.76 -9.66
C HIS A 121 0.47 4.97 -10.57
N ARG A 122 0.11 6.23 -10.87
CA ARG A 122 -0.90 6.57 -11.88
C ARG A 122 -0.46 6.04 -13.26
N SER A 123 0.78 6.30 -13.67
CA SER A 123 1.35 5.78 -14.93
C SER A 123 1.32 4.25 -15.00
N ALA A 124 1.62 3.57 -13.90
CA ALA A 124 1.52 2.12 -13.82
C ALA A 124 0.09 1.60 -13.99
N LEU A 125 -0.92 2.34 -13.52
CA LEU A 125 -2.33 1.99 -13.72
C LEU A 125 -2.73 2.20 -15.19
N VAL A 126 -2.38 3.34 -15.80
CA VAL A 126 -2.63 3.60 -17.24
C VAL A 126 -1.98 2.53 -18.11
N ARG A 127 -0.71 2.15 -17.84
CA ARG A 127 -0.02 1.05 -18.54
C ARG A 127 -0.76 -0.27 -18.45
N LYS A 128 -1.39 -0.53 -17.30
CA LYS A 128 -2.07 -1.80 -17.06
C LYS A 128 -3.43 -1.85 -17.76
N ASP A 129 -4.09 -0.71 -17.97
CA ASP A 129 -5.42 -0.60 -18.56
C ASP A 129 -5.75 0.85 -18.92
N ARG A 130 -5.42 1.21 -20.16
CA ARG A 130 -5.57 2.59 -20.62
C ARG A 130 -7.02 3.03 -20.69
N GLU A 131 -7.93 2.14 -21.09
CA GLU A 131 -9.36 2.44 -21.21
C GLU A 131 -9.97 2.84 -19.87
N THR A 132 -9.59 2.16 -18.79
CA THR A 132 -10.08 2.48 -17.44
C THR A 132 -9.48 3.77 -16.88
N TYR A 133 -8.18 4.02 -17.14
CA TYR A 133 -7.42 5.01 -16.36
C TYR A 133 -7.04 6.29 -17.12
N ALA A 134 -7.17 6.35 -18.44
CA ALA A 134 -6.78 7.55 -19.21
C ALA A 134 -7.59 8.79 -18.81
N ASP A 135 -8.89 8.63 -18.60
CA ASP A 135 -9.78 9.74 -18.20
C ASP A 135 -9.67 10.05 -16.70
N VAL A 136 -9.30 9.06 -15.89
CA VAL A 136 -9.08 9.22 -14.44
C VAL A 136 -7.78 9.98 -14.17
N PHE A 137 -6.75 9.78 -14.99
CA PHE A 137 -5.43 10.40 -14.86
C PHE A 137 -5.01 11.14 -16.15
N PRO A 138 -5.70 12.23 -16.51
CA PRO A 138 -5.43 12.94 -17.74
C PRO A 138 -3.99 13.45 -17.80
N GLY A 139 -3.32 13.22 -18.92
CA GLY A 139 -1.94 13.67 -19.15
C GLY A 139 -0.85 12.86 -18.45
N VAL A 140 -1.20 11.78 -17.75
CA VAL A 140 -0.20 10.84 -17.20
C VAL A 140 0.20 9.84 -18.30
N PRO A 141 1.48 9.81 -18.73
CA PRO A 141 1.93 8.84 -19.73
C PRO A 141 1.98 7.45 -19.12
N ASP A 142 1.94 6.40 -19.95
CA ASP A 142 1.87 5.01 -19.52
C ASP A 142 3.24 4.32 -19.42
N ASP A 143 4.34 5.06 -19.53
CA ASP A 143 5.71 4.52 -19.66
C ASP A 143 6.68 4.99 -18.56
N LEU A 144 6.22 5.73 -17.55
CA LEU A 144 7.09 6.19 -16.46
C LEU A 144 7.71 5.00 -15.71
N PRO A 145 8.99 5.09 -15.33
CA PRO A 145 9.63 4.08 -14.48
C PRO A 145 8.91 3.99 -13.13
N TYR A 146 8.87 2.79 -12.54
CA TYR A 146 8.35 2.64 -11.18
C TYR A 146 9.29 3.33 -10.20
N VAL A 147 8.73 4.18 -9.34
CA VAL A 147 9.46 4.79 -8.23
C VAL A 147 9.33 3.86 -7.02
N TRP A 148 10.48 3.41 -6.50
CA TRP A 148 10.57 2.62 -5.27
C TRP A 148 11.47 3.35 -4.28
N PRO A 149 10.89 4.21 -3.42
CA PRO A 149 11.68 4.93 -2.42
C PRO A 149 12.35 3.96 -1.45
N SER A 150 13.53 4.31 -0.98
CA SER A 150 14.09 3.65 0.20
C SER A 150 13.34 4.13 1.44
N SER A 151 13.14 3.25 2.42
CA SER A 151 12.67 3.68 3.74
C SER A 151 13.81 4.36 4.50
N ASP A 152 13.52 5.50 5.11
CA ASP A 152 14.40 6.19 6.05
C ASP A 152 14.53 5.48 7.41
N ARG A 153 13.71 4.45 7.64
CA ARG A 153 13.74 3.59 8.85
C ARG A 153 14.38 2.22 8.58
N GLU A 154 14.98 2.03 7.41
CA GLU A 154 15.64 0.77 7.05
C GLU A 154 16.87 0.53 7.95
N GLY A 155 16.73 -0.37 8.93
CA GLY A 155 17.78 -0.71 9.90
C GLY A 155 17.46 -0.39 11.36
N ALA A 156 16.34 0.29 11.65
CA ALA A 156 15.86 0.49 13.03
C ALA A 156 15.20 -0.75 13.65
N ALA A 157 14.92 -1.77 12.82
CA ALA A 157 14.48 -3.09 13.24
C ALA A 157 15.66 -4.07 13.19
N ALA A 158 16.52 -4.02 14.21
CA ALA A 158 17.52 -5.03 14.52
C ALA A 158 17.37 -5.45 15.98
#